data_AF-A0A2J8G889-F1
#
_entry.id   AF-A0A2J8G889-F1
#
_cell.length_a   1.000
_cell.length_b   1.000
_cell.length_c   1.000
_cell.angle_alpha   90.00
_cell.angle_beta   90.00
_cell.angle_gamma   90.00
#
_symmetry.space_group_name_H-M   'P 1'
#
loop_
_entity.id
_entity.type
_entity.pdbx_description
1 polymer ?
#
loop_
_entity_poly.entity_id
_entity_poly.type
_entity_poly.pdbx_seq_one_letter_code
_entity_poly.pdbx_strand_id
1 'polypeptide(L)'
;MHHSLAAATLAGMVLSSTACTAQQGSPQQPVTTTVVTPTSTAEPAPATTPSATAPGAETSQQTQSFTFPDGHISFTYPADWKVRTEQGPYLTEKDKAGSVVAVVADSSGSEVARVLSGMYGDAAAGPAKRTVLEHTPVPGITDKAGKTTEFGFGYDVIAGSLHYFMDVRLAHEFLPSQDNSGTNQVLLPNGVTSAFVVFDDEKKPAFATPDAAKAWMATTKFRQLKALLLSLAYK
;
A
#
# COMPACT_ATOMS: atom_id res chain seq x y z
N MET A 1 -5.79 -30.69 -44.40
CA MET A 1 -4.84 -31.35 -43.48
C MET A 1 -5.18 -30.78 -42.10
N HIS A 2 -6.05 -31.37 -41.28
CA HIS A 2 -6.07 -32.70 -40.61
C HIS A 2 -5.14 -32.81 -39.39
N HIS A 3 -5.62 -33.57 -38.38
CA HIS A 3 -5.11 -33.74 -36.99
C HIS A 3 -5.44 -32.53 -36.08
N SER A 4 -6.32 -32.57 -35.06
CA SER A 4 -7.11 -33.63 -34.37
C SER A 4 -6.42 -34.46 -33.26
N LEU A 5 -7.23 -34.79 -32.22
CA LEU A 5 -6.97 -35.51 -30.94
C LEU A 5 -6.14 -34.77 -29.85
N ALA A 6 -6.18 -35.15 -28.55
CA ALA A 6 -7.28 -35.53 -27.61
C ALA A 6 -6.72 -35.94 -26.20
N ALA A 7 -7.50 -35.73 -25.12
CA ALA A 7 -7.27 -36.22 -23.72
C ALA A 7 -5.96 -35.70 -23.04
N ALA A 8 -5.59 -35.90 -21.75
CA ALA A 8 -6.09 -36.62 -20.55
C ALA A 8 -5.39 -36.00 -19.28
N THR A 9 -5.62 -36.24 -17.96
CA THR A 9 -6.61 -36.99 -17.13
C THR A 9 -6.53 -36.55 -15.63
N LEU A 10 -7.60 -36.81 -14.84
CA LEU A 10 -7.67 -37.12 -13.38
C LEU A 10 -6.62 -36.62 -12.35
N ALA A 11 -7.07 -35.85 -11.33
CA ALA A 11 -6.82 -35.98 -9.87
C ALA A 11 -7.45 -34.77 -9.12
N GLY A 12 -7.92 -34.82 -7.85
CA GLY A 12 -8.05 -35.92 -6.88
C GLY A 12 -8.87 -35.51 -5.64
N MET A 13 -8.99 -36.40 -4.63
CA MET A 13 -9.63 -36.16 -3.31
C MET A 13 -8.80 -35.15 -2.45
N VAL A 14 -9.24 -34.59 -1.30
CA VAL A 14 -9.98 -35.18 -0.15
C VAL A 14 -10.83 -34.13 0.59
N LEU A 15 -11.98 -34.54 1.14
CA LEU A 15 -12.76 -33.79 2.13
C LEU A 15 -13.57 -34.74 3.04
N SER A 16 -13.27 -34.80 4.34
CA SER A 16 -14.16 -35.24 5.44
C SER A 16 -13.49 -35.08 6.81
N SER A 17 -14.30 -35.04 7.87
CA SER A 17 -13.91 -34.61 9.22
C SER A 17 -14.19 -35.64 10.31
N THR A 18 -13.43 -35.57 11.41
CA THR A 18 -13.84 -36.05 12.75
C THR A 18 -13.23 -35.18 13.84
N ALA A 19 -13.81 -35.16 15.05
CA ALA A 19 -13.42 -34.29 16.16
C ALA A 19 -13.32 -35.08 17.50
N CYS A 20 -13.12 -34.35 18.61
CA CYS A 20 -12.93 -34.83 19.99
C CYS A 20 -11.54 -35.49 20.26
N THR A 21 -11.00 -35.50 21.49
CA THR A 21 -11.56 -35.15 22.82
C THR A 21 -10.50 -34.42 23.68
N ALA A 22 -10.83 -34.02 24.91
CA ALA A 22 -10.01 -33.14 25.77
C ALA A 22 -9.55 -33.77 27.11
N GLN A 23 -8.75 -32.98 27.85
CA GLN A 23 -8.60 -32.96 29.32
C GLN A 23 -7.70 -34.00 30.03
N GLN A 24 -6.58 -33.50 30.58
CA GLN A 24 -5.95 -33.84 31.87
C GLN A 24 -4.71 -32.91 32.06
N GLY A 25 -4.33 -32.40 33.24
CA GLY A 25 -4.99 -32.38 34.56
C GLY A 25 -4.07 -31.73 35.60
N SER A 26 -4.59 -30.86 36.49
CA SER A 26 -3.78 -30.10 37.46
C SER A 26 -4.02 -30.54 38.91
N PRO A 27 -3.00 -30.95 39.68
CA PRO A 27 -3.13 -31.19 41.11
C PRO A 27 -3.18 -29.88 41.92
N GLN A 28 -4.15 -29.75 42.82
CA GLN A 28 -4.10 -28.78 43.91
C GLN A 28 -3.39 -29.38 45.14
N GLN A 29 -2.72 -28.54 45.92
CA GLN A 29 -2.56 -28.77 47.37
C GLN A 29 -2.78 -27.44 48.15
N PRO A 30 -3.11 -27.50 49.46
CA PRO A 30 -3.97 -26.50 50.09
C PRO A 30 -3.36 -25.83 51.34
N VAL A 31 -4.23 -25.14 52.10
CA VAL A 31 -4.04 -24.54 53.45
C VAL A 31 -3.12 -23.30 53.51
N THR A 32 -3.27 -22.36 54.45
CA THR A 32 -4.14 -22.31 55.65
C THR A 32 -4.75 -20.91 55.86
N THR A 33 -5.91 -20.83 56.51
CA THR A 33 -6.51 -19.57 57.00
C THR A 33 -5.93 -19.12 58.34
N THR A 34 -5.73 -17.81 58.50
CA THR A 34 -5.50 -17.17 59.81
C THR A 34 -6.26 -15.85 59.87
N VAL A 35 -6.93 -15.57 60.99
CA VAL A 35 -7.71 -14.34 61.22
C VAL A 35 -6.97 -13.47 62.24
N VAL A 36 -6.81 -12.18 61.94
CA VAL A 36 -6.40 -11.15 62.92
C VAL A 36 -7.17 -9.85 62.69
N THR A 37 -7.55 -9.20 63.79
CA THR A 37 -8.36 -7.97 63.88
C THR A 37 -7.47 -6.72 63.69
N PRO A 38 -7.95 -5.62 63.07
CA PRO A 38 -7.10 -4.48 62.73
C PRO A 38 -6.68 -3.61 63.92
N THR A 39 -5.49 -3.01 63.79
CA THR A 39 -4.93 -1.94 64.66
C THR A 39 -4.35 -0.84 63.76
N SER A 40 -4.34 0.41 64.23
CA SER A 40 -4.17 1.61 63.40
C SER A 40 -2.72 2.10 63.23
N THR A 41 -2.52 2.90 62.17
CA THR A 41 -1.51 3.97 62.03
C THR A 41 -0.03 3.58 61.84
N ALA A 42 0.41 3.63 60.57
CA ALA A 42 1.70 4.20 60.18
C ALA A 42 1.62 4.64 58.69
N GLU A 43 2.11 5.84 58.36
CA GLU A 43 2.16 6.37 56.99
C GLU A 43 3.52 6.03 56.34
N PRO A 44 3.55 5.29 55.20
CA PRO A 44 4.77 5.10 54.42
C PRO A 44 4.93 6.25 53.41
N ALA A 45 6.12 6.86 53.37
CA ALA A 45 6.45 7.89 52.38
C ALA A 45 6.34 7.35 50.93
N PRO A 46 6.00 8.21 49.94
CA PRO A 46 5.82 7.77 48.56
C PRO A 46 7.13 7.27 47.95
N ALA A 47 7.18 5.97 47.66
CA ALA A 47 8.29 5.37 46.93
C ALA A 47 8.35 5.92 45.49
N THR A 48 9.51 6.44 45.09
CA THR A 48 9.71 6.95 43.72
C THR A 48 9.87 5.80 42.73
N THR A 49 8.76 5.34 42.17
CA THR A 49 8.75 4.39 41.05
C THR A 49 9.59 4.98 39.89
N PRO A 50 10.57 4.24 39.34
CA PRO A 50 11.26 4.68 38.13
C PRO A 50 10.26 4.84 37.00
N SER A 51 10.15 6.06 36.45
CA SER A 51 9.24 6.32 35.34
C SER A 51 9.71 5.51 34.12
N ALA A 52 8.89 4.60 33.64
CA ALA A 52 9.21 3.80 32.47
C ALA A 52 9.34 4.73 31.25
N THR A 53 10.54 4.78 30.66
CA THR A 53 10.78 5.55 29.43
C THR A 53 9.79 5.11 28.37
N ALA A 54 8.88 6.00 27.97
CA ALA A 54 7.94 5.73 26.91
C ALA A 54 8.71 5.33 25.62
N PRO A 55 8.26 4.33 24.85
CA PRO A 55 8.80 4.05 23.53
C PRO A 55 8.87 5.35 22.72
N GLY A 56 10.01 5.57 22.07
CA GLY A 56 10.38 6.90 21.58
C GLY A 56 9.31 7.54 20.72
N ALA A 57 9.02 8.81 20.97
CA ALA A 57 8.13 9.59 20.12
C ALA A 57 8.63 9.54 18.68
N GLU A 58 7.84 8.95 17.78
CA GLU A 58 8.12 9.02 16.36
C GLU A 58 8.13 10.51 15.98
N THR A 59 9.30 11.04 15.59
CA THR A 59 9.45 12.43 15.18
C THR A 59 8.47 12.69 14.04
N SER A 60 7.37 13.38 14.35
CA SER A 60 6.28 13.61 13.42
C SER A 60 6.83 14.39 12.24
N GLN A 61 7.07 13.70 11.12
CA GLN A 61 7.66 14.32 9.95
C GLN A 61 6.71 15.43 9.50
N GLN A 62 7.21 16.66 9.51
CA GLN A 62 6.43 17.81 9.07
C GLN A 62 6.02 17.56 7.61
N THR A 63 4.72 17.59 7.33
CA THR A 63 4.18 17.42 5.99
C THR A 63 3.67 18.75 5.43
N GLN A 64 3.58 18.80 4.10
CA GLN A 64 2.89 19.82 3.33
C GLN A 64 1.81 19.16 2.49
N SER A 65 0.82 19.95 2.04
CA SER A 65 -0.24 19.49 1.15
C SER A 65 -0.09 20.11 -0.23
N PHE A 66 -0.23 19.30 -1.27
CA PHE A 66 -0.44 19.77 -2.64
C PHE A 66 -1.92 19.65 -3.00
N THR A 67 -2.43 20.59 -3.80
CA THR A 67 -3.74 20.48 -4.47
C THR A 67 -3.53 20.88 -5.92
N PHE A 68 -4.12 20.11 -6.84
CA PHE A 68 -4.00 20.38 -8.27
C PHE A 68 -4.66 21.72 -8.66
N PRO A 69 -4.26 22.34 -9.78
CA PRO A 69 -4.86 23.60 -10.25
C PRO A 69 -6.36 23.51 -10.56
N ASP A 70 -6.87 22.31 -10.80
CA ASP A 70 -8.31 22.03 -10.96
C ASP A 70 -9.09 22.05 -9.64
N GLY A 71 -8.39 22.05 -8.50
CA GLY A 71 -8.96 22.01 -7.16
C GLY A 71 -9.46 20.64 -6.71
N HIS A 72 -9.46 19.60 -7.56
CA HIS A 72 -10.15 18.33 -7.29
C HIS A 72 -9.27 17.30 -6.58
N ILE A 73 -8.01 17.14 -7.00
CA ILE A 73 -7.09 16.17 -6.40
C ILE A 73 -6.15 16.86 -5.40
N SER A 74 -5.90 16.23 -4.26
CA SER A 74 -4.89 16.65 -3.28
C SER A 74 -4.17 15.46 -2.64
N PHE A 75 -2.94 15.68 -2.18
CA PHE A 75 -2.14 14.72 -1.42
C PHE A 75 -1.19 15.44 -0.45
N THR A 76 -0.63 14.70 0.51
CA THR A 76 0.40 15.20 1.45
C THR A 76 1.77 14.60 1.15
N TYR A 77 2.83 15.33 1.47
CA TYR A 77 4.23 14.94 1.24
C TYR A 77 5.15 15.50 2.34
N PRO A 78 6.34 14.93 2.58
CA PRO A 78 7.30 15.48 3.54
C PRO A 78 7.75 16.91 3.20
N ALA A 79 7.86 17.79 4.18
CA ALA A 79 8.11 19.22 3.98
C ALA A 79 9.52 19.57 3.47
N ASP A 80 10.44 18.60 3.45
CA ASP A 80 11.77 18.69 2.83
C ASP A 80 11.76 18.29 1.33
N TRP A 81 10.66 17.69 0.84
CA TRP A 81 10.45 17.34 -0.57
C TRP A 81 9.83 18.52 -1.33
N LYS A 82 9.80 18.43 -2.67
CA LYS A 82 9.31 19.47 -3.56
C LYS A 82 8.30 18.90 -4.56
N VAL A 83 7.20 19.62 -4.76
CA VAL A 83 6.23 19.34 -5.83
C VAL A 83 6.31 20.43 -6.89
N ARG A 84 6.28 20.04 -8.15
CA ARG A 84 6.26 20.91 -9.34
C ARG A 84 5.26 20.38 -10.36
N THR A 85 4.63 21.25 -11.14
CA THR A 85 3.65 20.85 -12.16
C THR A 85 4.24 20.79 -13.56
N GLU A 86 3.84 19.78 -14.34
CA GLU A 86 4.08 19.64 -15.78
C GLU A 86 2.75 19.55 -16.54
N GLN A 87 2.78 19.80 -17.86
CA GLN A 87 1.69 19.45 -18.76
C GLN A 87 1.46 17.93 -18.72
N GLY A 88 0.26 17.50 -18.35
CA GLY A 88 -0.13 16.08 -18.37
C GLY A 88 -0.44 15.60 -19.79
N PRO A 89 -0.44 14.27 -20.02
CA PRO A 89 -0.94 13.67 -21.25
C PRO A 89 -2.43 14.01 -21.45
N TYR A 90 -2.86 14.12 -22.71
CA TYR A 90 -4.24 14.49 -23.06
C TYR A 90 -4.71 13.81 -24.34
N LEU A 91 -6.01 13.51 -24.46
CA LEU A 91 -6.61 12.93 -25.67
C LEU A 91 -6.87 13.97 -26.76
N THR A 92 -7.28 15.18 -26.39
CA THR A 92 -7.55 16.27 -27.35
C THR A 92 -6.97 17.61 -26.87
N GLU A 93 -6.70 18.55 -27.78
CA GLU A 93 -6.21 19.90 -27.43
C GLU A 93 -7.19 20.67 -26.52
N LYS A 94 -8.48 20.27 -26.45
CA LYS A 94 -9.46 20.81 -25.48
C LYS A 94 -9.16 20.37 -24.05
N ASP A 95 -8.65 19.15 -23.88
CA ASP A 95 -8.40 18.50 -22.58
C ASP A 95 -7.05 18.90 -21.96
N LYS A 96 -6.13 19.35 -22.80
CA LYS A 96 -4.77 19.80 -22.48
C LYS A 96 -4.70 20.74 -21.28
N ALA A 97 -5.57 21.75 -21.23
CA ALA A 97 -5.60 22.74 -20.14
C ALA A 97 -6.06 22.17 -18.79
N GLY A 98 -6.79 21.05 -18.78
CA GLY A 98 -7.18 20.31 -17.57
C GLY A 98 -6.25 19.14 -17.24
N SER A 99 -5.19 18.92 -18.03
CA SER A 99 -4.31 17.76 -17.89
C SER A 99 -2.95 18.17 -17.32
N VAL A 100 -2.63 17.72 -16.11
CA VAL A 100 -1.47 18.15 -15.30
C VAL A 100 -0.81 16.94 -14.65
N VAL A 101 0.52 16.92 -14.60
CA VAL A 101 1.29 16.04 -13.70
C VAL A 101 1.77 16.85 -12.51
N ALA A 102 1.50 16.40 -11.29
CA ALA A 102 2.25 16.81 -10.11
C ALA A 102 3.44 15.86 -9.96
N VAL A 103 4.64 16.38 -10.18
CA VAL A 103 5.89 15.64 -10.07
C VAL A 103 6.51 15.92 -8.71
N VAL A 104 6.83 14.86 -7.98
CA VAL A 104 7.35 14.92 -6.61
C VAL A 104 8.81 14.51 -6.61
N ALA A 105 9.68 15.43 -6.21
CA ALA A 105 11.10 15.19 -5.98
C ALA A 105 11.41 15.24 -4.49
N ASP A 106 12.31 14.38 -4.01
CA ASP A 106 12.71 14.38 -2.60
C ASP A 106 13.79 15.41 -2.27
N SER A 107 14.25 15.42 -1.02
CA SER A 107 15.27 16.34 -0.52
C SER A 107 16.66 16.18 -1.16
N SER A 108 16.93 15.08 -1.89
CA SER A 108 18.12 14.95 -2.75
C SER A 108 17.94 15.59 -4.13
N GLY A 109 16.68 15.89 -4.52
CA GLY A 109 16.31 16.36 -5.85
C GLY A 109 15.90 15.27 -6.82
N SER A 110 16.05 13.98 -6.47
CA SER A 110 15.55 12.86 -7.28
C SER A 110 14.03 12.86 -7.37
N GLU A 111 13.51 12.70 -8.58
CA GLU A 111 12.09 12.43 -8.82
C GLU A 111 11.71 11.04 -8.29
N VAL A 112 10.64 10.96 -7.51
CA VAL A 112 10.27 9.73 -6.76
C VAL A 112 8.79 9.40 -6.80
N ALA A 113 7.91 10.31 -7.23
CA ALA A 113 6.52 10.00 -7.52
C ALA A 113 5.93 10.95 -8.56
N ARG A 114 4.95 10.46 -9.31
CA ARG A 114 4.06 11.25 -10.17
C ARG A 114 2.62 11.01 -9.76
N VAL A 115 1.84 12.08 -9.69
CA VAL A 115 0.38 12.05 -9.62
C VAL A 115 -0.14 12.80 -10.85
N LEU A 116 -1.13 12.24 -11.53
CA LEU A 116 -1.73 12.83 -12.73
C LEU A 116 -3.19 13.22 -12.46
N SER A 117 -3.65 14.33 -13.03
CA SER A 117 -5.07 14.67 -13.20
C SER A 117 -5.27 15.06 -14.66
N GLY A 118 -6.24 14.50 -15.38
CA GLY A 118 -6.50 14.89 -16.77
C GLY A 118 -7.37 13.92 -17.55
N MET A 119 -7.52 14.16 -18.85
CA MET A 119 -8.25 13.27 -19.75
C MET A 119 -7.28 12.62 -20.74
N TYR A 120 -6.70 11.50 -20.33
CA TYR A 120 -5.79 10.66 -21.09
C TYR A 120 -6.27 9.20 -21.13
N GLY A 121 -5.75 8.41 -22.06
CA GLY A 121 -5.94 6.96 -22.10
C GLY A 121 -4.68 6.22 -21.67
N ASP A 122 -4.81 4.94 -21.30
CA ASP A 122 -3.68 4.06 -21.02
C ASP A 122 -3.03 3.48 -22.29
N ALA A 123 -1.84 2.89 -22.13
CA ALA A 123 -1.25 1.96 -23.07
C ALA A 123 -2.04 0.62 -23.10
N ALA A 124 -1.64 -0.29 -24.00
CA ALA A 124 -2.21 -1.62 -24.05
C ALA A 124 -1.67 -2.50 -22.91
N ALA A 125 -2.55 -2.86 -21.96
CA ALA A 125 -2.26 -3.88 -20.96
C ALA A 125 -2.03 -5.27 -21.60
N GLY A 126 -1.28 -6.14 -20.91
CA GLY A 126 -0.91 -7.46 -21.45
C GLY A 126 -0.74 -8.56 -20.37
N PRO A 127 -0.40 -9.80 -20.80
CA PRO A 127 -0.23 -10.93 -19.90
C PRO A 127 0.87 -10.69 -18.85
N ALA A 128 0.49 -10.81 -17.58
CA ALA A 128 1.32 -10.44 -16.44
C ALA A 128 1.00 -11.33 -15.25
N LYS A 129 2.02 -11.93 -14.63
CA LYS A 129 1.85 -12.74 -13.41
C LYS A 129 2.13 -11.90 -12.18
N ARG A 130 1.07 -11.47 -11.50
CA ARG A 130 1.12 -10.53 -10.38
C ARG A 130 1.53 -11.20 -9.07
N THR A 131 2.44 -10.57 -8.34
CA THR A 131 2.69 -10.81 -6.91
C THR A 131 2.57 -9.48 -6.17
N VAL A 132 1.59 -9.37 -5.28
CA VAL A 132 1.46 -8.22 -4.37
C VAL A 132 2.21 -8.53 -3.07
N LEU A 133 3.02 -7.57 -2.63
CA LEU A 133 3.80 -7.64 -1.38
C LEU A 133 3.08 -6.93 -0.23
N GLU A 134 2.36 -5.84 -0.54
CA GLU A 134 1.46 -5.14 0.37
C GLU A 134 0.37 -4.41 -0.43
N HIS A 135 -0.83 -4.30 0.14
CA HIS A 135 -1.87 -3.38 -0.33
C HIS A 135 -2.66 -2.80 0.85
N THR A 136 -3.32 -1.67 0.67
CA THR A 136 -4.06 -0.94 1.72
C THR A 136 -5.09 0.01 1.08
N PRO A 137 -6.36 0.05 1.52
CA PRO A 137 -7.36 1.01 1.01
C PRO A 137 -6.92 2.47 1.10
N VAL A 138 -7.16 3.25 0.04
CA VAL A 138 -6.98 4.72 0.05
C VAL A 138 -8.34 5.36 0.35
N PRO A 139 -8.57 5.89 1.57
CA PRO A 139 -9.91 6.29 1.99
C PRO A 139 -10.40 7.59 1.34
N GLY A 140 -9.50 8.41 0.79
CA GLY A 140 -9.84 9.69 0.20
C GLY A 140 -10.27 9.64 -1.27
N ILE A 141 -10.17 8.48 -1.95
CA ILE A 141 -10.43 8.39 -3.38
C ILE A 141 -11.15 7.08 -3.78
N THR A 142 -12.21 7.25 -4.55
CA THR A 142 -13.13 6.22 -5.02
C THR A 142 -13.37 6.46 -6.51
N ASP A 143 -13.53 5.42 -7.31
CA ASP A 143 -13.80 5.61 -8.74
C ASP A 143 -15.21 6.19 -9.00
N LYS A 144 -15.42 6.69 -10.22
CA LYS A 144 -16.68 7.28 -10.70
C LYS A 144 -17.89 6.34 -10.63
N ALA A 145 -17.67 5.03 -10.48
CA ALA A 145 -18.70 4.00 -10.32
C ALA A 145 -18.86 3.52 -8.86
N GLY A 146 -18.16 4.13 -7.89
CA GLY A 146 -18.22 3.78 -6.48
C GLY A 146 -17.29 2.62 -6.05
N LYS A 147 -16.34 2.20 -6.91
CA LYS A 147 -15.35 1.15 -6.57
C LYS A 147 -14.26 1.73 -5.66
N THR A 148 -13.90 0.96 -4.64
CA THR A 148 -12.78 1.28 -3.76
C THR A 148 -11.45 1.26 -4.51
N THR A 149 -10.57 2.19 -4.14
CA THR A 149 -9.17 2.19 -4.57
C THR A 149 -8.28 1.68 -3.44
N GLU A 150 -7.12 1.16 -3.80
CA GLU A 150 -6.08 0.74 -2.87
C GLU A 150 -4.74 1.29 -3.32
N PHE A 151 -3.88 1.58 -2.35
CA PHE A 151 -2.44 1.59 -2.53
C PHE A 151 -1.97 0.14 -2.63
N GLY A 152 -0.98 -0.15 -3.47
CA GLY A 152 -0.26 -1.40 -3.42
C GLY A 152 1.20 -1.30 -3.83
N PHE A 153 2.00 -2.21 -3.30
CA PHE A 153 3.37 -2.48 -3.69
C PHE A 153 3.50 -3.94 -4.12
N GLY A 154 4.10 -4.17 -5.28
CA GLY A 154 4.25 -5.52 -5.83
C GLY A 154 5.12 -5.55 -7.08
N TYR A 155 5.04 -6.67 -7.79
CA TYR A 155 5.64 -6.82 -9.10
C TYR A 155 4.81 -7.74 -9.99
N ASP A 156 4.90 -7.49 -11.28
CA ASP A 156 4.48 -8.43 -12.32
C ASP A 156 5.69 -9.15 -12.90
N VAL A 157 5.52 -10.43 -13.25
CA VAL A 157 6.41 -11.09 -14.20
C VAL A 157 5.83 -10.91 -15.60
N ILE A 158 6.54 -10.15 -16.45
CA ILE A 158 6.18 -9.87 -17.85
C ILE A 158 7.33 -10.32 -18.73
N ALA A 159 7.06 -11.19 -19.72
CA ALA A 159 8.07 -11.80 -20.59
C ALA A 159 9.27 -12.45 -19.86
N GLY A 160 9.12 -12.83 -18.59
CA GLY A 160 10.18 -13.38 -17.74
C GLY A 160 10.95 -12.36 -16.88
N SER A 161 10.73 -11.05 -17.10
CA SER A 161 11.33 -9.96 -16.34
C SER A 161 10.46 -9.53 -15.15
N LEU A 162 11.08 -8.99 -14.09
CA LEU A 162 10.39 -8.43 -12.92
C LEU A 162 10.08 -6.95 -13.13
N HIS A 163 8.81 -6.58 -13.11
CA HIS A 163 8.32 -5.20 -13.22
C HIS A 163 7.68 -4.77 -11.90
N TYR A 164 8.44 -4.05 -11.08
CA TYR A 164 7.97 -3.53 -9.79
C TYR A 164 7.08 -2.31 -9.96
N PHE A 165 6.02 -2.23 -9.18
CA PHE A 165 5.10 -1.09 -9.11
C PHE A 165 4.79 -0.75 -7.65
N MET A 166 4.61 0.54 -7.37
CA MET A 166 4.13 1.05 -6.10
C MET A 166 3.18 2.22 -6.40
N ASP A 167 1.89 1.97 -6.41
CA ASP A 167 0.89 2.86 -7.00
C ASP A 167 -0.50 2.74 -6.35
N VAL A 168 -1.43 3.59 -6.78
CA VAL A 168 -2.85 3.52 -6.44
C VAL A 168 -3.65 3.03 -7.64
N ARG A 169 -4.51 2.04 -7.40
CA ARG A 169 -5.33 1.36 -8.42
C ARG A 169 -6.73 1.06 -7.91
N LEU A 170 -7.59 0.50 -8.76
CA LEU A 170 -8.84 -0.10 -8.30
C LEU A 170 -8.53 -1.38 -7.51
N ALA A 171 -9.18 -1.61 -6.36
CA ALA A 171 -8.83 -2.71 -5.43
C ALA A 171 -8.68 -4.10 -6.12
N HIS A 172 -9.56 -4.39 -7.07
CA HIS A 172 -9.54 -5.65 -7.82
C HIS A 172 -8.28 -5.89 -8.69
N GLU A 173 -7.48 -4.85 -8.98
CA GLU A 173 -6.21 -4.98 -9.71
C GLU A 173 -5.09 -5.55 -8.82
N PHE A 174 -5.19 -5.50 -7.50
CA PHE A 174 -4.23 -6.12 -6.58
C PHE A 174 -4.54 -7.60 -6.28
N LEU A 175 -5.57 -8.16 -6.92
CA LEU A 175 -5.80 -9.60 -6.92
C LEU A 175 -4.74 -10.33 -7.78
N PRO A 176 -4.40 -11.61 -7.51
CA PRO A 176 -3.45 -12.38 -8.31
C PRO A 176 -3.90 -12.60 -9.77
N SER A 177 -3.53 -11.69 -10.65
CA SER A 177 -3.69 -11.80 -12.10
C SER A 177 -2.64 -12.75 -12.72
N GLN A 178 -3.02 -13.43 -13.80
CA GLN A 178 -2.10 -14.14 -14.71
C GLN A 178 -2.10 -13.57 -16.14
N ASP A 179 -3.18 -12.88 -16.54
CA ASP A 179 -3.51 -12.59 -17.94
C ASP A 179 -3.57 -11.09 -18.25
N ASN A 180 -3.50 -10.22 -17.23
CA ASN A 180 -3.68 -8.77 -17.39
C ASN A 180 -2.87 -7.96 -16.35
N SER A 181 -2.08 -6.99 -16.81
CA SER A 181 -1.33 -6.01 -15.99
C SER A 181 -2.19 -4.91 -15.33
N GLY A 182 -3.48 -4.81 -15.65
CA GLY A 182 -4.32 -3.68 -15.24
C GLY A 182 -3.87 -2.37 -15.91
N THR A 183 -4.40 -1.24 -15.42
CA THR A 183 -4.20 0.10 -16.05
C THR A 183 -3.57 1.14 -15.14
N ASN A 184 -3.57 0.92 -13.82
CA ASN A 184 -3.21 1.93 -12.80
C ASN A 184 -4.03 3.25 -12.84
N GLN A 185 -5.15 3.25 -13.57
CA GLN A 185 -6.00 4.42 -13.77
C GLN A 185 -7.29 4.33 -12.97
N VAL A 186 -7.51 5.31 -12.10
CA VAL A 186 -8.78 5.53 -11.42
C VAL A 186 -9.58 6.58 -12.20
N LEU A 187 -10.75 6.18 -12.71
CA LEU A 187 -11.68 7.09 -13.38
C LEU A 187 -12.40 7.95 -12.35
N LEU A 188 -12.43 9.27 -12.56
CA LEU A 188 -12.99 10.28 -11.67
C LEU A 188 -14.08 11.11 -12.38
N PRO A 189 -14.86 11.92 -11.64
CA PRO A 189 -15.81 12.85 -12.25
C PRO A 189 -15.17 13.84 -13.24
N ASN A 190 -14.00 14.43 -12.90
CA ASN A 190 -13.26 15.40 -13.71
C ASN A 190 -12.40 14.78 -14.85
N GLY A 191 -12.04 13.50 -14.75
CA GLY A 191 -11.14 12.86 -15.71
C GLY A 191 -10.61 11.51 -15.21
N VAL A 192 -9.31 11.29 -15.35
CA VAL A 192 -8.56 10.11 -14.90
C VAL A 192 -7.43 10.57 -13.98
N THR A 193 -7.10 9.76 -12.98
CA THR A 193 -5.85 9.88 -12.21
C THR A 193 -5.06 8.57 -12.24
N SER A 194 -3.74 8.73 -12.22
CA SER A 194 -2.74 7.70 -11.98
C SER A 194 -1.79 8.28 -10.93
N ALA A 195 -1.48 7.52 -9.89
CA ALA A 195 -0.56 7.95 -8.84
C ALA A 195 0.43 6.83 -8.53
N PHE A 196 1.71 7.07 -8.79
CA PHE A 196 2.74 6.03 -8.74
C PHE A 196 4.11 6.56 -8.31
N VAL A 197 4.87 5.70 -7.65
CA VAL A 197 6.29 5.91 -7.37
C VAL A 197 7.08 5.77 -8.66
N VAL A 198 8.04 6.67 -8.86
CA VAL A 198 9.04 6.55 -9.92
C VAL A 198 10.21 5.74 -9.37
N PHE A 199 10.41 4.54 -9.92
CA PHE A 199 11.64 3.79 -9.74
C PHE A 199 12.68 4.23 -10.76
N ASP A 200 13.96 4.07 -10.41
CA ASP A 200 15.09 4.46 -11.25
C ASP A 200 15.13 3.63 -12.55
N ASP A 201 14.91 4.29 -13.69
CA ASP A 201 14.81 3.65 -15.00
C ASP A 201 16.14 3.04 -15.49
N GLU A 202 17.29 3.50 -14.98
CA GLU A 202 18.61 2.90 -15.27
C GLU A 202 18.83 1.61 -14.48
N LYS A 203 18.11 1.44 -13.36
CA LYS A 203 18.19 0.27 -12.47
C LYS A 203 16.99 -0.66 -12.69
N LYS A 204 16.89 -1.26 -13.89
CA LYS A 204 15.86 -2.28 -14.18
C LYS A 204 16.42 -3.71 -14.02
N PRO A 205 15.79 -4.59 -13.22
CA PRO A 205 14.62 -4.34 -12.36
C PRO A 205 14.98 -3.51 -11.11
N ALA A 206 14.02 -2.70 -10.64
CA ALA A 206 14.18 -1.75 -9.52
C ALA A 206 14.77 -2.39 -8.23
N PHE A 207 14.47 -3.67 -8.02
CA PHE A 207 15.11 -4.52 -7.03
C PHE A 207 15.60 -5.80 -7.70
N ALA A 208 16.84 -6.20 -7.44
CA ALA A 208 17.43 -7.40 -8.04
C ALA A 208 16.70 -8.71 -7.68
N THR A 209 15.98 -8.75 -6.53
CA THR A 209 15.18 -9.89 -6.10
C THR A 209 13.91 -9.43 -5.36
N PRO A 210 12.85 -10.28 -5.30
CA PRO A 210 11.67 -10.01 -4.46
C PRO A 210 11.99 -9.81 -2.98
N ASP A 211 13.06 -10.42 -2.45
CA ASP A 211 13.44 -10.24 -1.05
C ASP A 211 14.18 -8.92 -0.80
N ALA A 212 14.90 -8.38 -1.80
CA ALA A 212 15.42 -7.01 -1.75
C ALA A 212 14.27 -5.98 -1.77
N ALA A 213 13.20 -6.24 -2.52
CA ALA A 213 11.99 -5.42 -2.50
C ALA A 213 11.29 -5.46 -1.13
N LYS A 214 11.15 -6.65 -0.51
CA LYS A 214 10.63 -6.78 0.88
C LYS A 214 11.51 -6.04 1.89
N ALA A 215 12.83 -6.14 1.77
CA ALA A 215 13.76 -5.42 2.65
C ALA A 215 13.61 -3.89 2.51
N TRP A 216 13.34 -3.38 1.31
CA TRP A 216 13.09 -1.96 1.09
C TRP A 216 11.82 -1.44 1.78
N MET A 217 10.81 -2.28 2.01
CA MET A 217 9.59 -1.91 2.75
C MET A 217 9.88 -1.47 4.20
N ALA A 218 10.97 -1.94 4.79
CA ALA A 218 11.40 -1.53 6.13
C ALA A 218 12.00 -0.10 6.17
N THR A 219 12.26 0.54 5.02
CA THR A 219 12.90 1.85 4.96
C THR A 219 11.95 3.02 5.26
N THR A 220 12.51 4.13 5.72
CA THR A 220 11.76 5.40 5.85
C THR A 220 11.25 5.89 4.49
N LYS A 221 12.00 5.64 3.40
CA LYS A 221 11.60 6.04 2.04
C LYS A 221 10.30 5.35 1.62
N PHE A 222 10.18 4.04 1.86
CA PHE A 222 8.93 3.31 1.60
C PHE A 222 7.76 3.88 2.41
N ARG A 223 7.94 4.10 3.72
CA ARG A 223 6.89 4.70 4.58
C ARG A 223 6.44 6.08 4.09
N GLN A 224 7.37 6.94 3.66
CA GLN A 224 7.05 8.26 3.11
C GLN A 224 6.26 8.17 1.80
N LEU A 225 6.66 7.30 0.88
CA LEU A 225 5.95 7.09 -0.40
C LEU A 225 4.57 6.46 -0.19
N LYS A 226 4.45 5.49 0.74
CA LYS A 226 3.17 4.89 1.12
C LYS A 226 2.24 5.93 1.76
N ALA A 227 2.74 6.77 2.66
CA ALA A 227 1.96 7.84 3.28
C ALA A 227 1.45 8.87 2.24
N LEU A 228 2.29 9.24 1.27
CA LEU A 228 1.90 10.11 0.16
C LEU A 228 0.72 9.51 -0.62
N LEU A 229 0.85 8.26 -1.07
CA LEU A 229 -0.20 7.58 -1.85
C LEU A 229 -1.49 7.32 -1.04
N LEU A 230 -1.38 6.96 0.24
CA LEU A 230 -2.54 6.82 1.13
C LEU A 230 -3.25 8.15 1.45
N SER A 231 -2.56 9.29 1.28
CA SER A 231 -3.12 10.63 1.53
C SER A 231 -3.83 11.26 0.33
N LEU A 232 -3.96 10.53 -0.78
CA LEU A 232 -4.72 10.99 -1.95
C LEU A 232 -6.20 11.18 -1.62
N ALA A 233 -6.69 12.38 -1.89
CA ALA A 233 -8.08 12.78 -1.65
C ALA A 233 -8.67 13.47 -2.90
N TYR A 234 -9.91 13.11 -3.21
CA TYR A 234 -10.75 13.73 -4.24
C TYR A 234 -11.90 14.54 -3.61
N LYS A 235 -12.27 15.68 -4.20
CA LYS A 235 -13.35 16.57 -3.73
C LYS A 235 -14.06 17.30 -4.88
#